data_AF-A0A2V5L052-F1
#
_entry.id   AF-A0A2V5L052-F1
#
_cell.length_a   1.000
_cell.length_b   1.000
_cell.length_c   1.000
_cell.angle_alpha   90.00
_cell.angle_beta   90.00
_cell.angle_gamma   90.00
#
_symmetry.space_group_name_H-M   'P 1'
#
loop_
_entity.id
_entity.type
_entity.pdbx_description
1 polymer ?
#
loop_
_entity_poly.entity_id
_entity_poly.type
_entity_poly.pdbx_seq_one_letter_code
_entity_poly.pdbx_strand_id
1 'polypeptide(L)'
;MRTSIDARANLDLIEENYRRWQQNPESVDSGWSAFFEGFELGNLPQRDGAAVAEAEAREAALQTRIDGLVYAYCMLGHTIARVDPLAETRPKNPLLSLSEFGFRESDL
;
A
#
# COMPACT_ATOMS: atom_id res chain seq x y z
N MET A 1 -16.08 -16.56 -16.99
CA MET A 1 -16.10 -17.68 -16.03
C MET A 1 -14.83 -17.61 -15.20
N ARG A 2 -14.92 -17.40 -13.88
CA ARG A 2 -13.76 -17.50 -12.99
C ARG A 2 -13.57 -18.98 -12.68
N THR A 3 -12.62 -19.62 -13.32
CA THR A 3 -12.20 -20.99 -12.98
C THR A 3 -11.34 -20.91 -11.72
N SER A 4 -11.99 -20.77 -10.57
CA SER A 4 -11.31 -21.02 -9.29
C SER A 4 -11.11 -22.52 -9.20
N ILE A 5 -9.95 -23.00 -9.62
CA ILE A 5 -9.52 -24.37 -9.35
C ILE A 5 -9.45 -24.48 -7.83
N ASP A 6 -10.26 -25.35 -7.23
CA ASP A 6 -10.16 -25.68 -5.81
C ASP A 6 -8.77 -26.28 -5.57
N ALA A 7 -7.81 -25.43 -5.17
CA ALA A 7 -6.43 -25.82 -4.94
C ALA A 7 -6.29 -26.99 -3.96
N ARG A 8 -7.29 -27.19 -3.08
CA ARG A 8 -7.37 -28.32 -2.15
C ARG A 8 -7.58 -29.67 -2.82
N ALA A 9 -8.35 -29.74 -3.92
CA ALA A 9 -8.63 -31.01 -4.60
C ALA A 9 -7.43 -31.52 -5.42
N ASN A 10 -6.54 -30.61 -5.82
CA ASN A 10 -5.34 -30.93 -6.60
C ASN A 10 -4.04 -30.77 -5.80
N LEU A 11 -4.13 -30.61 -4.49
CA LEU A 11 -2.97 -30.30 -3.64
C LEU A 11 -1.90 -31.39 -3.75
N ASP A 12 -2.30 -32.65 -3.66
CA ASP A 12 -1.39 -33.80 -3.74
C ASP A 12 -0.68 -33.85 -5.10
N LEU A 13 -1.38 -33.50 -6.19
CA LEU A 13 -0.81 -33.46 -7.54
C LEU A 13 0.19 -32.31 -7.70
N ILE A 14 -0.15 -31.13 -7.19
CA ILE A 14 0.73 -29.96 -7.19
C ILE A 14 2.01 -30.28 -6.40
N GLU A 15 1.87 -30.89 -5.21
CA GLU A 15 3.00 -31.22 -4.33
C GLU A 15 3.92 -32.28 -4.94
N GLU A 16 3.35 -33.32 -5.56
CA GLU A 16 4.14 -34.35 -6.23
C GLU A 16 4.88 -33.80 -7.46
N ASN A 17 4.21 -32.99 -8.30
CA ASN A 17 4.87 -32.36 -9.45
C ASN A 17 5.96 -31.37 -9.00
N TYR A 18 5.73 -30.62 -7.93
CA TYR A 18 6.74 -29.73 -7.37
C TYR A 18 7.96 -30.50 -6.87
N ARG A 19 7.77 -31.63 -6.18
CA ARG A 19 8.87 -32.51 -5.72
C ARG A 19 9.68 -33.09 -6.88
N ARG A 20 9.02 -33.47 -7.98
CA ARG A 20 9.69 -33.94 -9.21
C ARG A 20 10.49 -32.82 -9.87
N TRP A 21 9.88 -31.65 -10.01
CA TRP A 21 10.53 -30.46 -10.55
C TRP A 21 11.77 -30.06 -9.75
N GLN A 22 11.72 -30.09 -8.42
CA GLN A 22 12.88 -29.81 -7.55
C GLN A 22 14.06 -30.77 -7.79
N GLN A 23 13.79 -32.03 -8.15
CA GLN A 23 14.84 -33.01 -8.47
C GLN A 23 15.38 -32.81 -9.88
N ASN A 24 14.49 -32.55 -10.85
CA ASN A 24 14.84 -32.27 -12.23
C ASN A 24 13.74 -31.40 -12.89
N PRO A 25 14.03 -30.15 -13.30
CA PRO A 25 13.07 -29.26 -13.95
C PRO A 25 12.49 -29.78 -15.27
N GLU A 26 13.19 -30.68 -15.96
CA GLU A 26 12.72 -31.32 -17.20
C GLU A 26 11.81 -32.53 -16.96
N SER A 27 11.61 -32.93 -15.70
CA SER A 27 10.77 -34.10 -15.34
C SER A 27 9.26 -33.80 -15.34
N VAL A 28 8.89 -32.53 -15.48
CA VAL A 28 7.50 -32.07 -15.56
C VAL A 28 7.28 -31.33 -16.87
N ASP A 29 6.02 -31.16 -17.27
CA ASP A 29 5.68 -30.37 -18.44
C ASP A 29 6.16 -28.92 -18.31
N SER A 30 6.44 -28.29 -19.46
CA SER A 30 6.90 -26.91 -19.58
C SER A 30 6.03 -25.90 -18.83
N GLY A 31 4.70 -26.07 -18.80
CA GLY A 31 3.80 -25.20 -18.06
C GLY A 31 3.97 -25.31 -16.55
N TRP A 32 4.18 -26.53 -16.04
CA TRP A 32 4.48 -26.78 -14.62
C TRP A 32 5.86 -26.24 -14.23
N SER A 33 6.86 -26.45 -15.09
CA SER A 33 8.22 -25.99 -14.83
C SER A 33 8.28 -24.46 -14.74
N ALA A 34 7.67 -23.76 -15.70
CA ALA A 34 7.57 -22.30 -15.69
C ALA A 34 6.78 -21.76 -14.49
N PHE A 35 5.71 -22.45 -14.08
CA PHE A 35 4.92 -22.08 -12.91
C PHE A 35 5.75 -22.17 -11.61
N PHE A 36 6.44 -23.29 -11.39
CA PHE A 36 7.26 -23.48 -10.18
C PHE A 36 8.48 -22.56 -10.15
N GLU A 37 9.11 -22.31 -11.30
CA GLU A 37 10.19 -21.32 -11.39
C GLU A 37 9.71 -19.92 -10.98
N GLY A 38 8.56 -19.48 -11.49
CA GLY A 38 7.95 -18.21 -11.08
C GLY A 38 7.54 -18.17 -9.60
N PHE A 39 7.04 -19.29 -9.06
CA PHE A 39 6.67 -19.43 -7.65
C PHE A 39 7.89 -19.35 -6.72
N GLU A 40 9.00 -20.02 -7.05
CA GLU A 40 10.26 -19.92 -6.31
C GLU A 40 10.81 -18.50 -6.36
N LEU A 41 10.82 -17.87 -7.54
CA LEU A 41 11.25 -16.48 -7.71
C LEU A 41 10.43 -15.52 -6.84
N GLY A 42 9.11 -15.76 -6.70
CA GLY A 42 8.22 -14.99 -5.83
C GLY A 42 8.31 -15.31 -4.34
N ASN A 43 8.79 -16.51 -3.97
CA ASN A 43 9.01 -16.93 -2.57
C ASN A 43 10.41 -16.61 -2.05
N LEU A 44 11.32 -16.15 -2.91
CA LEU A 44 12.58 -15.59 -2.45
C LEU A 44 12.28 -14.47 -1.45
N PRO A 45 12.98 -14.41 -0.30
CA PRO A 45 12.87 -13.28 0.62
C PRO A 45 13.09 -12.02 -0.20
N GLN A 46 12.04 -11.22 -0.31
CA GLN A 46 12.03 -10.03 -1.12
C GLN A 46 13.14 -9.13 -0.57
N ARG A 47 14.28 -9.06 -1.26
CA ARG A 47 15.46 -8.33 -0.77
C ARG A 47 15.15 -6.84 -0.54
N ASP A 48 14.14 -6.34 -1.25
CA ASP A 48 13.63 -4.97 -1.16
C ASP A 48 12.27 -4.86 -0.42
N GLY A 49 11.71 -5.96 0.08
CA GLY A 49 10.38 -5.97 0.73
C GLY A 49 10.32 -5.10 1.99
N ALA A 50 11.46 -4.96 2.70
CA ALA A 50 11.56 -4.05 3.83
C ALA A 50 11.45 -2.58 3.41
N ALA A 51 12.05 -2.21 2.27
CA ALA A 51 11.98 -0.83 1.75
C ALA A 51 10.58 -0.50 1.22
N VAL A 52 9.91 -1.45 0.57
CA VAL A 52 8.52 -1.31 0.12
C VAL A 52 7.58 -1.18 1.33
N ALA A 53 7.70 -2.06 2.33
CA ALA A 53 6.88 -1.98 3.54
C ALA A 53 7.11 -0.67 4.33
N GLU A 54 8.35 -0.17 4.36
CA GLU A 54 8.64 1.12 4.99
C GLU A 54 8.02 2.29 4.20
N ALA A 55 8.07 2.25 2.87
CA ALA A 55 7.43 3.24 2.02
C ALA A 55 5.90 3.25 2.19
N GLU A 56 5.27 2.08 2.19
CA GLU A 56 3.83 1.92 2.44
C GLU A 56 3.44 2.42 3.83
N ALA A 57 4.23 2.11 4.86
CA ALA A 57 3.98 2.59 6.22
C ALA A 57 4.09 4.13 6.31
N ARG A 58 5.06 4.73 5.61
CA ARG A 58 5.21 6.20 5.53
C ARG A 58 4.02 6.83 4.80
N GLU A 59 3.56 6.24 3.71
CA GLU A 59 2.40 6.70 2.94
C GLU A 59 1.12 6.62 3.78
N ALA A 60 0.89 5.50 4.49
CA ALA A 60 -0.25 5.34 5.39
C ALA A 60 -0.24 6.38 6.54
N ALA A 61 0.94 6.66 7.11
CA ALA A 61 1.09 7.70 8.12
C ALA A 61 0.79 9.10 7.56
N LEU A 62 1.20 9.38 6.32
CA LEU A 62 0.89 10.64 5.64
C LEU A 62 -0.62 10.78 5.39
N GLN A 63 -1.26 9.72 4.89
CA GLN A 63 -2.70 9.71 4.63
C GLN A 63 -3.50 10.02 5.90
N THR A 64 -3.10 9.42 7.03
CA THR A 64 -3.76 9.67 8.33
C THR A 64 -3.68 11.16 8.73
N ARG A 65 -2.55 11.83 8.46
CA ARG A 65 -2.38 13.27 8.74
C ARG A 65 -3.24 14.12 7.82
N ILE A 66 -3.34 13.74 6.54
CA ILE A 66 -4.20 14.41 5.55
C ILE A 66 -5.67 14.30 5.99
N ASP A 67 -6.12 13.12 6.39
CA ASP A 67 -7.51 12.90 6.83
C ASP A 67 -7.84 13.78 8.05
N GLY A 68 -6.91 13.88 9.01
CA GLY A 68 -7.03 14.78 10.16
C GLY A 68 -7.12 16.26 9.77
N LEU A 69 -6.29 16.70 8.82
CA LEU A 69 -6.31 18.07 8.29
C LEU A 69 -7.64 18.39 7.61
N VAL A 70 -8.13 17.49 6.73
CA VAL A 70 -9.43 17.65 6.04
C VAL A 70 -10.56 17.74 7.06
N TYR A 71 -10.59 16.84 8.03
CA TYR A 71 -11.59 16.86 9.10
C TYR A 71 -11.59 18.19 9.86
N ALA A 72 -10.41 18.67 10.26
CA ALA A 72 -10.27 19.93 10.97
C ALA A 72 -10.75 21.13 10.13
N TYR A 73 -10.45 21.15 8.83
CA TYR A 73 -10.95 22.20 7.92
C TYR A 73 -12.48 22.15 7.74
N CYS A 74 -13.08 20.96 7.69
CA CYS A 74 -14.54 20.85 7.66
C CYS A 74 -15.19 21.37 8.95
N MET A 75 -14.59 21.09 10.10
CA MET A 75 -15.11 21.48 11.41
C MET A 75 -14.87 22.96 11.74
N LEU A 76 -13.66 23.45 11.51
CA LEU A 76 -13.18 24.75 11.97
C LEU A 76 -12.87 25.72 10.84
N GLY A 77 -12.95 25.32 9.57
CA GLY A 77 -12.56 26.17 8.43
C GLY A 77 -13.34 27.49 8.35
N HIS A 78 -14.56 27.52 8.86
CA HIS A 78 -15.35 28.75 8.97
C HIS A 78 -14.66 29.82 9.84
N THR A 79 -13.84 29.43 10.82
CA THR A 79 -13.11 30.36 11.72
C THR A 79 -12.01 31.13 10.99
N ILE A 80 -11.53 30.63 9.86
CA ILE A 80 -10.54 31.30 9.00
C ILE A 80 -11.16 31.76 7.67
N ALA A 81 -12.47 31.64 7.50
CA ALA A 81 -13.11 32.06 6.27
C ALA A 81 -13.10 33.59 6.16
N ARG A 82 -12.82 34.12 4.95
CA ARG A 82 -12.90 35.55 4.68
C ARG A 82 -14.34 35.92 4.32
N VAL A 83 -15.19 35.99 5.33
CA VAL A 83 -16.63 36.31 5.18
C VAL A 83 -16.93 37.80 5.38
N ASP A 84 -16.07 38.52 6.10
CA ASP A 84 -16.22 39.96 6.34
C ASP A 84 -15.62 40.75 5.15
N PRO A 85 -16.42 41.50 4.39
CA PRO A 85 -15.94 42.31 3.27
C PRO A 85 -15.13 43.53 3.70
N LEU A 86 -15.24 43.96 4.95
CA LEU A 86 -14.46 45.07 5.51
C LEU A 86 -13.12 44.62 6.08
N ALA A 87 -12.94 43.31 6.30
CA ALA A 87 -11.69 42.77 6.82
C ALA A 87 -10.58 42.84 5.76
N GLU A 88 -9.48 43.50 6.15
CA GLU A 88 -8.27 43.61 5.32
C GLU A 88 -7.57 42.27 5.14
N THR A 89 -7.58 41.42 6.17
CA THR A 89 -6.89 40.13 6.18
C THR A 89 -7.77 39.00 6.67
N ARG A 90 -7.40 37.78 6.28
CA ARG A 90 -8.07 36.56 6.71
C ARG A 90 -7.76 36.29 8.20
N PRO A 91 -8.75 35.93 9.03
CA PRO A 91 -8.50 35.47 10.40
C PRO A 91 -7.59 34.25 10.42
N LYS A 92 -6.74 34.13 11.44
CA LYS A 92 -5.85 32.98 11.63
C LYS A 92 -6.38 32.09 12.75
N ASN A 93 -6.30 30.79 12.55
CA ASN A 93 -6.56 29.79 13.59
C ASN A 93 -5.33 28.88 13.70
N PRO A 94 -4.59 28.89 14.83
CA PRO A 94 -3.43 28.04 15.03
C PRO A 94 -3.71 26.55 14.83
N LEU A 95 -4.93 26.09 15.18
CA LEU A 95 -5.38 24.70 15.05
C LEU A 95 -5.52 24.23 13.59
N LEU A 96 -5.47 25.16 12.63
CA LEU A 96 -5.53 24.86 11.19
C LEU A 96 -4.17 25.07 10.49
N SER A 97 -3.11 25.30 11.25
CA SER A 97 -1.77 25.39 10.69
C SER A 97 -1.22 24.01 10.34
N LEU A 98 -0.50 23.91 9.22
CA LEU A 98 0.05 22.64 8.73
C LEU A 98 1.00 21.96 9.73
N SER A 99 1.72 22.75 10.51
CA SER A 99 2.63 22.27 11.56
C SER A 99 1.91 21.50 12.67
N GLU A 100 0.66 21.85 13.00
CA GLU A 100 -0.13 21.11 14.01
C GLU A 100 -0.47 19.69 13.56
N PHE A 101 -0.51 19.44 12.25
CA PHE A 101 -0.72 18.11 11.66
C PHE A 101 0.60 17.41 11.30
N GLY A 102 1.74 18.02 11.65
CA GLY A 102 3.07 17.46 11.43
C GLY A 102 3.59 17.55 9.99
N PHE A 103 2.99 18.42 9.16
CA PHE A 103 3.49 18.70 7.80
C PHE A 103 4.64 19.72 7.83
N ARG A 104 5.56 19.53 6.89
CA ARG A 104 6.68 20.43 6.59
C ARG A 104 6.58 20.91 5.14
N GLU A 105 7.38 21.90 4.79
CA GLU A 105 7.47 22.40 3.41
C GLU A 105 7.86 21.32 2.41
N SER A 106 8.62 20.30 2.83
CA SER A 106 9.00 19.16 2.00
C SER A 106 7.85 18.23 1.62
N ASP A 107 6.71 18.36 2.30
CA ASP A 107 5.54 17.48 2.12
C ASP A 107 4.50 18.09 1.16
N LEU A 108 4.77 19.30 0.64
CA LEU A 108 3.95 20.03 -0.35
C LEU A 108 4.47 19.82 -1.78
#